data_AF-A0A7C1NLG6-F1
#
_entry.id   AF-A0A7C1NLG6-F1
#
_cell.length_a   1.000
_cell.length_b   1.000
_cell.length_c   1.000
_cell.angle_alpha   90.00
_cell.angle_beta   90.00
_cell.angle_gamma   90.00
#
_symmetry.space_group_name_H-M   'P 1'
#
loop_
_entity.id
_entity.type
_entity.pdbx_description
1 polymer ?
#
loop_
_entity_poly.entity_id
_entity_poly.type
_entity_poly.pdbx_seq_one_letter_code
_entity_poly.pdbx_strand_id
1 'polypeptide(L)'
;MKKSIFSPYATWKNFFKSPTTVRYPKEDIDVFEKEGASPNYRGLHANDLELCIGCGTCEEICPTAAITMVKGDNTGEGKKGVIPRIDYGRCCYCAFCVDICTSRSLIMSRDYIHTVQAPLDKIGIAEVKKVREGFIITPGREHSDNPGYATPDDLSWLDLQRVEMAELKVKERAASFIEIVKGFSHTQAIKEASRCVECEVCVESCPANMEIPQYIRAIWEHDLKKSVDIMYKTNPLPGACGRICTHQCETVCSISLRGEPVAIRWLKRYAVDSLPEDEYRQILKKEIVPKNKRVAVVGSGPAGLAAAYYLSLAGYQVTIFEALSQAGGMMRVGAPAYRLPDQALDRDIDHVLSLGMELRLNTRVGKDIALAELKKKYDAVYI
;
A
#
# COMPACT_ATOMS: atom_id res chain seq x y z
N MET A 1 19.35 -1.66 -61.20
CA MET A 1 18.88 -0.33 -61.66
C MET A 1 19.87 0.18 -62.71
N LYS A 2 19.41 0.47 -63.94
CA LYS A 2 20.26 1.14 -64.96
C LYS A 2 20.57 2.56 -64.47
N LYS A 3 21.83 2.85 -64.13
CA LYS A 3 22.25 4.20 -63.73
C LYS A 3 22.08 5.12 -64.95
N SER A 4 21.19 6.11 -64.83
CA SER A 4 20.97 7.12 -65.86
C SER A 4 22.27 7.89 -66.13
N ILE A 5 22.62 8.09 -67.40
CA ILE A 5 23.76 8.93 -67.85
C ILE A 5 23.65 10.37 -67.31
N PHE A 6 22.44 10.83 -66.99
CA PHE A 6 22.18 12.16 -66.44
C PHE A 6 22.23 12.22 -64.91
N SER A 7 22.53 11.10 -64.23
CA SER A 7 22.73 11.07 -62.77
C SER A 7 23.70 12.13 -62.23
N PRO A 8 24.80 12.51 -62.93
CA PRO A 8 25.71 13.55 -62.44
C PRO A 8 25.11 14.96 -62.45
N TYR A 9 24.19 15.26 -63.36
CA TYR A 9 23.53 16.57 -63.45
C TYR A 9 22.54 16.83 -62.31
N ALA A 10 21.92 15.76 -61.77
CA ALA A 10 21.10 15.86 -60.57
C ALA A 10 21.94 16.27 -59.33
N THR A 11 23.22 15.90 -59.29
CA THR A 11 24.16 16.30 -58.23
C THR A 11 24.53 17.78 -58.35
N TRP A 12 24.76 18.29 -59.57
CA TRP A 12 25.05 19.72 -59.81
C TRP A 12 23.91 20.64 -59.36
N LYS A 13 22.64 20.23 -59.52
CA LYS A 13 21.48 21.01 -59.04
C LYS A 13 21.47 21.22 -57.51
N ASN A 14 22.16 20.37 -56.77
CA ASN A 14 22.24 20.44 -55.31
C ASN A 14 23.61 20.95 -54.82
N PHE A 15 24.55 21.28 -55.71
CA PHE A 15 25.92 21.68 -55.34
C PHE A 15 25.98 23.01 -54.57
N PHE A 16 25.07 23.93 -54.87
CA PHE A 16 24.94 25.22 -54.18
C PHE A 16 23.78 25.25 -53.17
N LYS A 17 23.08 24.13 -52.98
CA LYS A 17 22.07 24.03 -51.93
C LYS A 17 22.74 23.67 -50.63
N SER A 18 22.36 24.35 -49.56
CA SER A 18 22.70 23.95 -48.21
C SER A 18 22.33 22.47 -48.02
N PRO A 19 23.20 21.65 -47.39
CA PRO A 19 22.85 20.27 -47.08
C PRO A 19 21.52 20.24 -46.34
N THR A 20 20.56 19.47 -46.86
CA THR A 20 19.29 19.22 -46.13
C THR A 20 19.54 18.32 -44.91
N THR A 21 20.69 17.63 -44.89
CA THR A 21 21.14 16.77 -43.79
C THR A 21 21.85 17.63 -42.75
N VAL A 22 21.19 17.82 -41.61
CA VAL A 22 21.83 18.29 -40.38
C VAL A 22 22.78 17.20 -39.89
N ARG A 23 23.93 17.57 -39.34
CA ARG A 23 24.86 16.59 -38.73
C ARG A 23 24.33 16.17 -37.36
N TYR A 24 23.21 15.44 -37.33
CA TYR A 24 22.71 14.84 -36.09
C TYR A 24 23.63 13.70 -35.65
N PRO A 25 24.09 13.63 -34.39
CA PRO A 25 23.63 14.39 -33.21
C PRO A 25 24.57 15.56 -32.78
N LYS A 26 25.46 16.05 -33.66
CA LYS A 26 26.41 17.14 -33.33
C LYS A 26 25.79 18.54 -33.39
N GLU A 27 24.69 18.68 -34.12
CA GLU A 27 23.91 19.91 -34.26
C GLU A 27 22.46 19.54 -33.88
N ASP A 28 21.87 20.31 -32.96
CA ASP A 28 20.46 20.15 -32.62
C ASP A 28 19.61 20.47 -33.84
N ILE A 29 18.60 19.63 -34.08
CA ILE A 29 17.66 19.86 -35.16
C ILE A 29 16.62 20.84 -34.64
N ASP A 30 16.33 21.89 -35.41
CA ASP A 30 15.12 22.67 -35.23
C ASP A 30 13.92 21.80 -35.66
N VAL A 31 13.15 21.34 -34.67
CA VAL A 31 11.95 20.55 -34.89
C VAL A 31 10.74 21.40 -34.50
N PHE A 32 10.15 22.08 -35.50
CA PHE A 32 9.00 22.97 -35.34
C PHE A 32 9.27 24.19 -34.46
N GLU A 33 10.29 24.97 -34.80
CA GLU A 33 10.68 26.23 -34.13
C GLU A 33 11.16 26.01 -32.68
N LYS A 34 11.60 24.79 -32.37
CA LYS A 34 12.20 24.41 -31.09
C LYS A 34 13.44 23.56 -31.33
N GLU A 35 14.55 23.97 -30.72
CA GLU A 35 15.77 23.17 -30.68
C GLU A 35 15.54 21.91 -29.82
N GLY A 36 15.95 20.76 -30.33
CA GLY A 36 16.00 19.50 -29.59
C GLY A 36 15.08 18.40 -30.12
N ALA A 37 14.62 17.51 -29.23
CA ALA A 37 13.83 16.35 -29.62
C ALA A 37 12.40 16.73 -30.06
N SER A 38 11.81 15.93 -30.96
CA SER A 38 10.44 16.11 -31.44
C SER A 38 9.43 16.28 -30.28
N PRO A 39 8.39 17.12 -30.42
CA PRO A 39 7.33 17.23 -29.41
C PRO A 39 6.66 15.89 -29.04
N ASN A 40 6.66 14.93 -29.97
CA ASN A 40 6.09 13.58 -29.78
C ASN A 40 7.06 12.60 -29.10
N TYR A 41 8.31 12.99 -28.90
CA TYR A 41 9.27 12.18 -28.14
C TYR A 41 8.85 12.16 -26.68
N ARG A 42 8.53 10.96 -26.17
CA ARG A 42 8.04 10.79 -24.80
C ARG A 42 9.11 11.12 -23.78
N GLY A 43 10.32 10.62 -23.97
CA GLY A 43 11.46 11.06 -23.17
C GLY A 43 12.28 10.02 -22.43
N LEU A 44 13.24 10.51 -21.64
CA LEU A 44 13.85 9.80 -20.52
C LEU A 44 13.06 10.07 -19.25
N HIS A 45 13.02 9.13 -18.32
CA HIS A 45 12.30 9.34 -17.07
C HIS A 45 13.01 10.38 -16.20
N ALA A 46 12.22 11.28 -15.63
CA ALA A 46 12.60 12.13 -14.52
C ALA A 46 11.72 11.76 -13.32
N ASN A 47 12.28 11.81 -12.12
CA ASN A 47 11.59 11.38 -10.90
C ASN A 47 11.68 12.43 -9.82
N ASP A 48 10.52 12.86 -9.34
CA ASP A 48 10.40 13.70 -8.16
C ASP A 48 10.53 12.85 -6.88
N LEU A 49 11.72 12.88 -6.28
CA LEU A 49 12.04 12.13 -5.06
C LEU A 49 11.27 12.60 -3.81
N GLU A 50 10.74 13.83 -3.82
CA GLU A 50 9.88 14.32 -2.74
C GLU A 50 8.51 13.65 -2.78
N LEU A 51 7.98 13.39 -3.98
CA LEU A 51 6.70 12.72 -4.20
C LEU A 51 6.82 11.19 -4.33
N CYS A 52 8.01 10.66 -4.60
CA CYS A 52 8.22 9.23 -4.80
C CYS A 52 8.13 8.45 -3.47
N ILE A 53 7.10 7.63 -3.32
CA ILE A 53 6.89 6.79 -2.13
C ILE A 53 7.62 5.43 -2.18
N GLY A 54 8.20 5.08 -3.35
CA GLY A 54 8.90 3.81 -3.52
C GLY A 54 7.99 2.59 -3.51
N CYS A 55 6.74 2.72 -3.96
CA CYS A 55 5.76 1.63 -3.96
C CYS A 55 6.09 0.46 -4.90
N GLY A 56 6.96 0.66 -5.89
CA GLY A 56 7.35 -0.39 -6.84
C GLY A 56 6.35 -0.66 -7.98
N THR A 57 5.19 0.03 -8.01
CA THR A 57 4.19 -0.19 -9.07
C THR A 57 4.75 0.06 -10.48
N CYS A 58 5.72 0.96 -10.62
CA CYS A 58 6.43 1.19 -11.89
C CYS A 58 7.31 0.00 -12.33
N GLU A 59 7.92 -0.72 -11.38
CA GLU A 59 8.66 -1.97 -11.63
C GLU A 59 7.70 -3.08 -12.05
N GLU A 60 6.61 -3.25 -11.30
CA GLU A 60 5.61 -4.30 -11.55
C GLU A 60 4.91 -4.17 -12.90
N ILE A 61 4.52 -2.95 -13.29
CA ILE A 61 3.84 -2.72 -14.58
C ILE A 61 4.79 -2.82 -15.79
N CYS A 62 6.11 -2.85 -15.57
CA CYS A 62 7.08 -2.72 -16.65
C CYS A 62 7.10 -3.99 -17.53
N PRO A 63 6.61 -3.94 -18.78
CA PRO A 63 6.45 -5.15 -19.59
C PRO A 63 7.79 -5.76 -20.03
N THR A 64 8.88 -4.98 -19.98
CA THR A 64 10.22 -5.42 -20.37
C THR A 64 11.16 -5.66 -19.19
N ALA A 65 10.64 -5.57 -17.94
CA ALA A 65 11.45 -5.64 -16.73
C ALA A 65 12.69 -4.73 -16.80
N ALA A 66 12.51 -3.52 -17.34
CA ALA A 66 13.55 -2.51 -17.47
C ALA A 66 13.73 -1.71 -16.19
N ILE A 67 12.75 -1.70 -15.30
CA ILE A 67 12.79 -0.95 -14.04
C ILE A 67 13.14 -1.94 -12.92
N THR A 68 14.03 -1.52 -12.02
CA THR A 68 14.33 -2.22 -10.78
C THR A 68 14.32 -1.25 -9.63
N MET A 69 13.66 -1.58 -8.53
CA MET A 69 13.68 -0.74 -7.33
C MET A 69 15.03 -0.88 -6.60
N VAL A 70 15.68 0.25 -6.31
CA VAL A 70 16.97 0.29 -5.61
C VAL A 70 16.90 1.23 -4.41
N LYS A 71 17.79 1.06 -3.44
CA LYS A 71 17.89 1.97 -2.29
C LYS A 71 18.06 3.42 -2.77
N GLY A 72 17.26 4.31 -2.21
CA GLY A 72 17.28 5.75 -2.52
C GLY A 72 17.07 6.61 -1.28
N ASP A 73 17.08 7.91 -1.48
CA ASP A 73 17.01 8.91 -0.41
C ASP A 73 15.57 9.33 -0.06
N ASN A 74 14.57 8.70 -0.69
CA ASN A 74 13.14 8.92 -0.41
C ASN A 74 12.74 8.23 0.91
N THR A 75 13.18 8.80 2.02
CA THR A 75 12.93 8.29 3.37
C THR A 75 11.91 9.18 4.09
N GLY A 76 11.24 8.62 5.10
CA GLY A 76 10.23 9.32 5.90
C GLY A 76 8.91 8.56 6.00
N GLU A 77 7.94 9.17 6.66
CA GLU A 77 6.61 8.58 6.82
C GLU A 77 5.93 8.38 5.45
N GLY A 78 5.43 7.17 5.20
CA GLY A 78 4.81 6.81 3.92
C GLY A 78 5.79 6.61 2.75
N LYS A 79 7.11 6.52 3.01
CA LYS A 79 8.11 6.24 1.96
C LYS A 79 8.96 5.02 2.29
N LYS A 80 9.15 4.13 1.31
CA LYS A 80 9.87 2.86 1.45
C LYS A 80 11.41 2.97 1.35
N GLY A 81 11.98 4.15 1.10
CA GLY A 81 13.44 4.30 0.94
C GLY A 81 14.02 3.61 -0.30
N VAL A 82 13.17 3.34 -1.29
CA VAL A 82 13.56 2.78 -2.60
C VAL A 82 13.02 3.62 -3.75
N ILE A 83 13.80 3.74 -4.82
CA ILE A 83 13.49 4.52 -6.02
C ILE A 83 13.71 3.67 -7.27
N PRO A 84 13.01 3.95 -8.39
CA PRO A 84 13.21 3.21 -9.63
C PRO A 84 14.60 3.48 -10.19
N ARG A 85 15.24 2.43 -10.73
CA ARG A 85 16.39 2.49 -11.62
C ARG A 85 16.01 1.83 -12.94
N ILE A 86 16.32 2.47 -14.06
CA ILE A 86 15.80 2.11 -15.37
C ILE A 86 16.94 1.73 -16.31
N ASP A 87 16.84 0.54 -16.90
CA ASP A 87 17.70 0.06 -17.99
C ASP A 87 17.11 0.48 -19.34
N TYR A 88 17.65 1.54 -19.93
CA TYR A 88 17.23 2.03 -21.25
C TYR A 88 17.63 1.12 -22.41
N GLY A 89 18.51 0.14 -22.20
CA GLY A 89 18.75 -0.94 -23.17
C GLY A 89 17.56 -1.91 -23.28
N ARG A 90 16.67 -1.94 -22.27
CA ARG A 90 15.45 -2.77 -22.22
C ARG A 90 14.16 -1.96 -22.32
N CYS A 91 14.19 -0.69 -21.97
CA CYS A 91 13.01 0.17 -21.99
C CYS A 91 12.44 0.29 -23.40
N CYS A 92 11.14 0.06 -23.56
CA CYS A 92 10.43 0.26 -24.82
C CYS A 92 9.67 1.60 -24.89
N TYR A 93 9.87 2.50 -23.92
CA TYR A 93 9.29 3.85 -23.88
C TYR A 93 7.74 3.88 -23.95
N CYS A 94 7.08 2.84 -23.44
CA CYS A 94 5.63 2.70 -23.45
C CYS A 94 4.89 3.63 -22.46
N ALA A 95 5.60 4.20 -21.48
CA ALA A 95 5.09 5.11 -20.44
C ALA A 95 4.10 4.51 -19.40
N PHE A 96 3.84 3.20 -19.40
CA PHE A 96 2.95 2.60 -18.39
C PHE A 96 3.42 2.81 -16.94
N CYS A 97 4.73 2.89 -16.72
CA CYS A 97 5.29 3.21 -15.41
C CYS A 97 4.98 4.65 -14.95
N VAL A 98 4.77 5.59 -15.88
CA VAL A 98 4.31 6.96 -15.61
C VAL A 98 2.80 6.95 -15.38
N ASP A 99 2.04 6.23 -16.21
CA ASP A 99 0.58 6.13 -16.07
C ASP A 99 0.13 5.48 -14.77
N ILE A 100 0.86 4.47 -14.29
CA ILE A 100 0.55 3.79 -13.04
C ILE A 100 1.06 4.55 -11.81
N CYS A 101 1.86 5.61 -11.99
CA CYS A 101 2.51 6.30 -10.87
C CYS A 101 1.48 7.04 -10.01
N THR A 102 1.13 6.45 -8.86
CA THR A 102 0.07 6.97 -7.98
C THR A 102 0.38 8.37 -7.47
N SER A 103 1.64 8.69 -7.21
CA SER A 103 2.06 10.01 -6.75
C SER A 103 2.39 10.99 -7.87
N ARG A 104 2.38 10.55 -9.14
CA ARG A 104 2.91 11.30 -10.30
C ARG A 104 4.35 11.79 -10.14
N SER A 105 5.13 11.13 -9.29
CA SER A 105 6.55 11.43 -9.14
C SER A 105 7.34 11.15 -10.41
N LEU A 106 6.99 10.09 -11.14
CA LEU A 106 7.67 9.70 -12.36
C LEU A 106 7.00 10.35 -13.57
N ILE A 107 7.78 11.09 -14.35
CA ILE A 107 7.40 11.65 -15.65
C ILE A 107 8.43 11.26 -16.70
N MET A 108 8.17 11.53 -17.98
CA MET A 108 9.18 11.46 -19.02
C MET A 108 9.52 12.88 -19.49
N SER A 109 10.80 13.13 -19.79
CA SER A 109 11.37 14.41 -20.23
C SER A 109 11.95 14.29 -21.62
N ARG A 110 11.85 15.33 -22.45
CA ARG A 110 12.40 15.30 -23.81
C ARG A 110 13.93 15.34 -23.86
N ASP A 111 14.59 15.27 -22.71
CA ASP A 111 16.02 15.08 -22.62
C ASP A 111 16.41 13.72 -23.18
N TYR A 112 17.62 13.65 -23.72
CA TYR A 112 18.14 12.48 -24.39
C TYR A 112 19.62 12.33 -24.09
N ILE A 113 20.11 11.09 -24.05
CA ILE A 113 21.51 10.79 -23.73
C ILE A 113 22.26 10.42 -24.98
N HIS A 114 23.44 11.03 -25.14
CA HIS A 114 24.42 10.69 -26.16
C HIS A 114 25.43 9.71 -25.58
N THR A 115 25.28 8.41 -25.82
CA THR A 115 26.14 7.41 -25.18
C THR A 115 27.37 7.02 -26.00
N VAL A 116 27.44 7.28 -27.31
CA VAL A 116 28.57 6.79 -28.13
C VAL A 116 28.94 7.73 -29.28
N GLN A 117 30.15 8.32 -29.21
CA GLN A 117 30.73 9.09 -30.33
C GLN A 117 31.58 8.23 -31.27
N ALA A 118 31.92 6.99 -30.88
CA ALA A 118 32.76 6.06 -31.63
C ALA A 118 31.95 4.85 -32.18
N PRO A 119 32.22 4.35 -33.40
CA PRO A 119 31.56 3.17 -33.93
C PRO A 119 31.71 1.93 -33.01
N LEU A 120 30.63 1.16 -32.79
CA LEU A 120 30.62 0.00 -31.89
C LEU A 120 31.64 -1.10 -32.27
N ASP A 121 32.01 -1.18 -33.56
CA ASP A 121 33.03 -2.06 -34.11
C ASP A 121 34.48 -1.61 -33.78
N LYS A 122 34.64 -0.42 -33.19
CA LYS A 122 35.95 0.18 -32.86
C LYS A 122 36.20 0.34 -31.37
N ILE A 123 35.29 -0.13 -30.52
CA ILE A 123 35.43 -0.06 -29.05
C ILE A 123 35.73 -1.45 -28.46
N GLY A 124 36.59 -1.49 -27.44
CA GLY A 124 36.94 -2.74 -26.75
C GLY A 124 35.84 -3.23 -25.81
N ILE A 125 35.89 -4.51 -25.38
CA ILE A 125 34.89 -5.13 -24.48
C ILE A 125 34.68 -4.32 -23.18
N ALA A 126 35.76 -3.74 -22.63
CA ALA A 126 35.67 -2.90 -21.44
C ALA A 126 34.87 -1.61 -21.67
N GLU A 127 34.99 -1.02 -22.85
CA GLU A 127 34.27 0.19 -23.23
C GLU A 127 32.82 -0.11 -23.60
N VAL A 128 32.54 -1.26 -24.23
CA VAL A 128 31.17 -1.78 -24.41
C VAL A 128 30.47 -1.94 -23.05
N LYS A 129 31.17 -2.45 -22.03
CA LYS A 129 30.61 -2.60 -20.69
C LYS A 129 30.29 -1.24 -20.05
N LYS A 130 31.17 -0.26 -20.21
CA LYS A 130 30.96 1.13 -19.73
C LYS A 130 29.77 1.80 -20.43
N VAL A 131 29.65 1.62 -21.74
CA VAL A 131 28.50 2.10 -22.53
C VAL A 131 27.21 1.47 -22.03
N ARG A 132 27.18 0.16 -21.81
CA ARG A 132 26.02 -0.56 -21.27
C ARG A 132 25.61 -0.03 -19.89
N GLU A 133 26.57 0.19 -18.99
CA GLU A 133 26.31 0.76 -17.66
C GLU A 133 25.77 2.19 -17.75
N GLY A 134 26.17 2.97 -18.77
CA GLY A 134 25.62 4.30 -19.05
C GLY A 134 24.15 4.33 -19.50
N PHE A 135 23.56 3.19 -19.88
CA PHE A 135 22.12 3.08 -20.15
C PHE A 135 21.28 2.74 -18.91
N ILE A 136 21.91 2.46 -17.77
CA ILE A 136 21.22 2.14 -16.52
C ILE A 136 21.24 3.37 -15.62
N ILE A 137 20.09 3.97 -15.39
CA ILE A 137 19.98 5.30 -14.80
C ILE A 137 18.99 5.29 -13.66
N THR A 138 19.35 5.97 -12.58
CA THR A 138 18.43 6.29 -11.50
C THR A 138 17.87 7.69 -11.77
N PRO A 139 16.63 7.82 -12.28
CA PRO A 139 16.03 9.12 -12.55
C PRO A 139 15.95 9.98 -11.28
N GLY A 140 16.34 11.24 -11.42
CA GLY A 140 16.15 12.30 -10.42
C GLY A 140 15.45 13.50 -11.04
N ARG A 141 15.54 14.67 -10.38
CA ARG A 141 14.98 15.93 -10.89
C ARG A 141 15.87 16.61 -11.95
N GLU A 142 17.08 16.14 -12.18
CA GLU A 142 18.05 16.76 -13.11
C GLU A 142 17.53 16.94 -14.55
N HIS A 143 16.52 16.15 -14.94
CA HIS A 143 15.91 16.17 -16.27
C HIS A 143 14.43 16.60 -16.25
N SER A 144 13.93 17.26 -15.20
CA SER A 144 12.51 17.63 -15.11
C SER A 144 12.11 18.87 -15.90
N ASP A 145 13.07 19.71 -16.31
CA ASP A 145 12.80 21.06 -16.82
C ASP A 145 12.29 21.07 -18.28
N ASN A 146 12.42 19.95 -18.98
CA ASN A 146 11.91 19.75 -20.33
C ASN A 146 10.88 18.61 -20.37
N PRO A 147 9.67 18.79 -19.80
CA PRO A 147 8.72 17.70 -19.60
C PRO A 147 8.19 17.19 -20.95
N GLY A 148 8.39 15.90 -21.22
CA GLY A 148 7.90 15.17 -22.38
C GLY A 148 6.50 14.64 -22.13
N TYR A 149 6.39 13.35 -21.79
CA TYR A 149 5.11 12.73 -21.44
C TYR A 149 4.86 12.71 -19.93
N ALA A 150 3.69 13.20 -19.53
CA ALA A 150 3.11 12.98 -18.21
C ALA A 150 1.64 12.63 -18.40
N THR A 151 1.11 11.77 -17.53
CA THR A 151 -0.28 11.30 -17.61
C THR A 151 -1.27 12.44 -17.39
N PRO A 152 -2.09 12.79 -18.39
CA PRO A 152 -3.15 13.78 -18.26
C PRO A 152 -4.14 13.44 -17.14
N ASP A 153 -4.84 14.45 -16.62
CA ASP A 153 -5.84 14.25 -15.55
C ASP A 153 -7.03 13.40 -15.99
N ASP A 154 -7.49 13.58 -17.22
CA ASP A 154 -8.60 12.85 -17.83
C ASP A 154 -8.28 11.38 -18.13
N LEU A 155 -7.00 11.01 -18.16
CA LEU A 155 -6.53 9.63 -18.37
C LEU A 155 -6.11 8.93 -17.07
N SER A 156 -6.29 9.58 -15.92
CA SER A 156 -6.03 8.96 -14.62
C SER A 156 -7.05 7.85 -14.35
N TRP A 157 -6.57 6.61 -14.22
CA TRP A 157 -7.39 5.45 -13.85
C TRP A 157 -7.73 5.38 -12.36
N LEU A 158 -7.12 6.23 -11.53
CA LEU A 158 -7.38 6.30 -10.09
C LEU A 158 -8.69 7.03 -9.78
N ASP A 159 -9.58 6.37 -9.03
CA ASP A 159 -10.71 7.03 -8.39
C ASP A 159 -10.24 7.73 -7.11
N LEU A 160 -10.15 9.06 -7.18
CA LEU A 160 -9.61 9.92 -6.12
C LEU A 160 -10.64 10.29 -5.05
N GLN A 161 -11.93 9.93 -5.24
CA GLN A 161 -12.99 10.25 -4.30
C GLN A 161 -13.38 9.04 -3.48
N ARG A 162 -13.47 9.22 -2.17
CA ARG A 162 -13.88 8.17 -1.24
C ARG A 162 -15.36 7.89 -1.37
N VAL A 163 -15.75 6.62 -1.31
CA VAL A 163 -17.16 6.25 -1.27
C VAL A 163 -17.75 6.72 0.06
N GLU A 164 -18.77 7.57 -0.04
CA GLU A 164 -19.48 8.07 1.15
C GLU A 164 -20.31 6.95 1.81
N MET A 165 -20.31 6.94 3.14
CA MET A 165 -21.17 6.07 3.94
C MET A 165 -22.37 6.84 4.47
N ALA A 166 -23.48 6.13 4.61
CA ALA A 166 -24.66 6.71 5.23
C ALA A 166 -24.41 6.95 6.72
N GLU A 167 -24.70 8.17 7.17
CA GLU A 167 -24.73 8.55 8.58
C GLU A 167 -26.15 8.77 9.08
N LEU A 168 -26.37 8.63 10.39
CA LEU A 168 -27.59 9.10 11.04
C LEU A 168 -27.70 10.62 10.91
N LYS A 169 -28.94 11.10 10.74
CA LYS A 169 -29.21 12.54 10.66
C LYS A 169 -28.82 13.21 11.96
N VAL A 170 -28.38 14.48 11.87
CA VAL A 170 -27.90 15.26 13.03
C VAL A 170 -28.88 15.25 14.21
N LYS A 171 -30.18 15.42 13.96
CA LYS A 171 -31.22 15.39 15.00
C LYS A 171 -31.36 14.02 15.68
N GLU A 172 -31.23 12.93 14.92
CA GLU A 172 -31.36 11.56 15.41
C GLU A 172 -30.12 11.14 16.22
N ARG A 173 -28.91 11.48 15.73
CA ARG A 173 -27.66 11.15 16.44
C ARG A 173 -27.41 12.00 17.68
N ALA A 174 -27.96 13.21 17.75
CA ALA A 174 -27.89 14.04 18.97
C ALA A 174 -28.80 13.50 20.10
N ALA A 175 -29.84 12.74 19.75
CA ALA A 175 -30.85 12.24 20.68
C ALA A 175 -30.67 10.77 21.07
N SER A 176 -29.66 10.08 20.55
CA SER A 176 -29.47 8.64 20.77
C SER A 176 -27.99 8.25 20.83
N PHE A 177 -27.71 7.09 21.43
CA PHE A 177 -26.40 6.44 21.43
C PHE A 177 -26.28 5.35 20.35
N ILE A 178 -27.14 5.40 19.34
CA ILE A 178 -27.09 4.48 18.20
C ILE A 178 -25.84 4.81 17.37
N GLU A 179 -25.22 3.79 16.80
CA GLU A 179 -24.04 3.96 15.94
C GLU A 179 -24.30 4.96 14.82
N ILE A 180 -23.45 5.98 14.71
CA ILE A 180 -23.67 7.12 13.80
C ILE A 180 -23.45 6.70 12.34
N VAL A 181 -22.36 5.99 12.09
CA VAL A 181 -21.96 5.56 10.74
C VAL A 181 -22.51 4.16 10.49
N LYS A 182 -23.32 4.00 9.44
CA LYS A 182 -23.98 2.72 9.13
C LYS A 182 -23.04 1.68 8.49
N GLY A 183 -21.87 2.10 8.02
CA GLY A 183 -20.94 1.25 7.28
C GLY A 183 -21.30 1.15 5.80
N PHE A 184 -20.51 0.37 5.07
CA PHE A 184 -20.70 0.14 3.64
C PHE A 184 -21.78 -0.90 3.34
N SER A 185 -22.56 -0.67 2.29
CA SER A 185 -23.23 -1.75 1.58
C SER A 185 -22.21 -2.61 0.82
N HIS A 186 -22.63 -3.78 0.36
CA HIS A 186 -21.79 -4.64 -0.47
C HIS A 186 -21.22 -3.93 -1.71
N THR A 187 -22.07 -3.22 -2.45
CA THR A 187 -21.66 -2.50 -3.67
C THR A 187 -20.72 -1.35 -3.37
N GLN A 188 -20.95 -0.63 -2.26
CA GLN A 188 -20.05 0.44 -1.81
C GLN A 188 -18.69 -0.10 -1.39
N ALA A 189 -18.65 -1.23 -0.67
CA ALA A 189 -17.41 -1.84 -0.21
C ALA A 189 -16.54 -2.31 -1.38
N ILE A 190 -17.13 -2.94 -2.40
CA ILE A 190 -16.38 -3.36 -3.60
C ILE A 190 -15.83 -2.14 -4.35
N LYS A 191 -16.64 -1.09 -4.52
CA LYS A 191 -16.20 0.15 -5.17
C LYS A 191 -15.06 0.82 -4.39
N GLU A 192 -15.14 0.86 -3.07
CA GLU A 192 -14.07 1.43 -2.24
C GLU A 192 -12.83 0.53 -2.26
N ALA A 193 -12.99 -0.79 -2.25
CA ALA A 193 -11.89 -1.75 -2.33
C ALA A 193 -11.16 -1.68 -3.67
N SER A 194 -11.86 -1.45 -4.79
CA SER A 194 -11.24 -1.31 -6.12
C SER A 194 -10.34 -0.09 -6.27
N ARG A 195 -10.35 0.84 -5.30
CA ARG A 195 -9.45 1.99 -5.29
C ARG A 195 -8.04 1.60 -4.88
N CYS A 196 -7.88 0.51 -4.12
CA CYS A 196 -6.57 0.08 -3.62
C CYS A 196 -5.63 -0.34 -4.77
N VAL A 197 -4.41 0.19 -4.74
CA VAL A 197 -3.35 -0.06 -5.74
C VAL A 197 -2.27 -1.03 -5.26
N GLU A 198 -2.55 -1.75 -4.17
CA GLU A 198 -1.72 -2.83 -3.61
C GLU A 198 -0.25 -2.45 -3.29
N CYS A 199 0.04 -1.15 -3.07
CA CYS A 199 1.40 -0.62 -2.84
C CYS A 199 2.07 -0.96 -1.49
N GLU A 200 1.34 -1.55 -0.55
CA GLU A 200 1.78 -1.95 0.80
C GLU A 200 2.34 -0.86 1.74
N VAL A 201 2.39 0.41 1.34
CA VAL A 201 2.88 1.51 2.21
C VAL A 201 2.09 1.61 3.53
N CYS A 202 0.80 1.28 3.49
CA CYS A 202 -0.07 1.27 4.66
C CYS A 202 0.22 0.14 5.66
N VAL A 203 0.96 -0.91 5.27
CA VAL A 203 1.31 -2.06 6.11
C VAL A 203 2.31 -1.62 7.17
N GLU A 204 3.38 -0.94 6.76
CA GLU A 204 4.47 -0.48 7.64
C GLU A 204 4.00 0.56 8.68
N SER A 205 3.02 1.41 8.33
CA SER A 205 2.47 2.38 9.28
C SER A 205 1.43 1.78 10.23
N CYS A 206 0.90 0.60 9.92
CA CYS A 206 -0.05 -0.07 10.79
C CYS A 206 0.69 -0.63 12.01
N PRO A 207 0.33 -0.27 13.26
CA PRO A 207 1.01 -0.81 14.44
C PRO A 207 0.92 -2.34 14.57
N ALA A 208 -0.09 -2.94 13.94
CA ALA A 208 -0.29 -4.38 13.89
C ALA A 208 0.31 -5.04 12.63
N ASN A 209 0.98 -4.28 11.75
CA ASN A 209 1.55 -4.76 10.48
C ASN A 209 0.56 -5.66 9.70
N MET A 210 -0.70 -5.22 9.61
CA MET A 210 -1.74 -6.00 8.93
C MET A 210 -1.46 -6.06 7.43
N GLU A 211 -1.73 -7.21 6.81
CA GLU A 211 -1.71 -7.43 5.35
C GLU A 211 -2.88 -6.68 4.66
N ILE A 212 -2.82 -5.35 4.66
CA ILE A 212 -3.92 -4.46 4.27
C ILE A 212 -4.34 -4.64 2.82
N PRO A 213 -3.42 -4.56 1.83
CA PRO A 213 -3.78 -4.83 0.44
C PRO A 213 -4.45 -6.17 0.25
N GLN A 214 -3.97 -7.22 0.92
CA GLN A 214 -4.44 -8.59 0.74
C GLN A 214 -5.87 -8.79 1.25
N TYR A 215 -6.22 -8.24 2.43
CA TYR A 215 -7.60 -8.34 2.90
C TYR A 215 -8.56 -7.41 2.12
N ILE A 216 -8.08 -6.27 1.59
CA ILE A 216 -8.88 -5.41 0.70
C ILE A 216 -9.13 -6.11 -0.63
N ARG A 217 -8.10 -6.77 -1.18
CA ARG A 217 -8.22 -7.58 -2.39
C ARG A 217 -9.26 -8.69 -2.21
N ALA A 218 -9.25 -9.39 -1.07
CA ALA A 218 -10.25 -10.40 -0.77
C ALA A 218 -11.68 -9.82 -0.68
N ILE A 219 -11.86 -8.59 -0.18
CA ILE A 219 -13.17 -7.90 -0.22
C ILE A 219 -13.60 -7.64 -1.67
N TRP A 220 -12.69 -7.15 -2.51
CA TRP A 220 -12.95 -6.89 -3.93
C TRP A 220 -13.30 -8.17 -4.69
N GLU A 221 -12.69 -9.31 -4.34
CA GLU A 221 -12.97 -10.64 -4.89
C GLU A 221 -14.21 -11.32 -4.29
N HIS A 222 -14.97 -10.62 -3.44
CA HIS A 222 -16.14 -11.14 -2.72
C HIS A 222 -15.85 -12.30 -1.74
N ASP A 223 -14.60 -12.48 -1.32
CA ASP A 223 -14.17 -13.51 -0.37
C ASP A 223 -13.96 -12.90 1.03
N LEU A 224 -15.08 -12.65 1.72
CA LEU A 224 -15.05 -12.06 3.06
C LEU A 224 -14.39 -12.97 4.09
N LYS A 225 -14.53 -14.29 3.94
CA LYS A 225 -13.93 -15.27 4.85
C LYS A 225 -12.41 -15.17 4.82
N LYS A 226 -11.81 -15.16 3.62
CA LYS A 226 -10.37 -14.94 3.43
C LYS A 226 -9.93 -13.57 3.94
N SER A 227 -10.73 -12.53 3.69
CA SER A 227 -10.44 -11.18 4.19
C SER A 227 -10.31 -11.16 5.72
N VAL A 228 -11.27 -11.75 6.42
CA VAL A 228 -11.28 -11.81 7.89
C VAL A 228 -10.18 -12.74 8.41
N ASP A 229 -9.90 -13.89 7.77
CA ASP A 229 -8.78 -14.77 8.17
C ASP A 229 -7.43 -14.03 8.10
N ILE A 230 -7.19 -13.26 7.03
CA ILE A 230 -6.00 -12.42 6.90
C ILE A 230 -5.90 -11.41 8.06
N MET A 231 -7.01 -10.79 8.46
CA MET A 231 -7.01 -9.83 9.58
C MET A 231 -6.60 -10.49 10.90
N TYR A 232 -7.09 -11.69 11.18
CA TYR A 232 -6.80 -12.42 12.42
C TYR A 232 -5.35 -12.93 12.52
N LYS A 233 -4.57 -12.89 11.44
CA LYS A 233 -3.13 -13.21 11.51
C LYS A 233 -2.38 -12.28 12.47
N THR A 234 -2.72 -11.00 12.49
CA THR A 234 -1.99 -9.98 13.28
C THR A 234 -2.87 -9.07 14.12
N ASN A 235 -4.20 -9.17 14.00
CA ASN A 235 -5.14 -8.37 14.78
C ASN A 235 -6.23 -9.22 15.43
N PRO A 236 -6.25 -9.37 16.77
CA PRO A 236 -7.28 -10.13 17.48
C PRO A 236 -8.62 -9.39 17.62
N LEU A 237 -8.67 -8.08 17.34
CA LEU A 237 -9.87 -7.24 17.54
C LEU A 237 -10.21 -6.42 16.28
N PRO A 238 -10.42 -7.07 15.12
CA PRO A 238 -10.63 -6.36 13.87
C PRO A 238 -11.96 -5.60 13.82
N GLY A 239 -13.03 -6.07 14.48
CA GLY A 239 -14.32 -5.39 14.54
C GLY A 239 -14.26 -4.08 15.34
N ALA A 240 -13.55 -4.07 16.47
CA ALA A 240 -13.27 -2.87 17.26
C ALA A 240 -12.34 -1.93 16.50
N CYS A 241 -11.24 -2.43 15.93
CA CYS A 241 -10.33 -1.61 15.12
C CYS A 241 -11.02 -1.02 13.88
N GLY A 242 -12.01 -1.70 13.29
CA GLY A 242 -12.82 -1.19 12.19
C GLY A 242 -13.69 0.02 12.56
N ARG A 243 -13.81 0.35 13.85
CA ARG A 243 -14.63 1.46 14.35
C ARG A 243 -13.82 2.55 15.01
N ILE A 244 -12.93 2.20 15.94
CA ILE A 244 -12.27 3.17 16.81
C ILE A 244 -10.83 3.50 16.43
N CYS A 245 -10.20 2.73 15.54
CA CYS A 245 -8.81 2.94 15.12
C CYS A 245 -8.57 4.36 14.58
N THR A 246 -7.39 4.91 14.89
CA THR A 246 -6.91 6.21 14.41
C THR A 246 -6.34 6.15 12.98
N HIS A 247 -6.44 5.00 12.31
CA HIS A 247 -6.24 4.84 10.87
C HIS A 247 -4.92 5.44 10.33
N GLN A 248 -3.80 5.19 11.02
CA GLN A 248 -2.44 5.54 10.54
C GLN A 248 -2.10 4.93 9.17
N CYS A 249 -2.79 3.85 8.79
CA CYS A 249 -2.70 3.28 7.45
C CYS A 249 -3.28 4.19 6.36
N GLU A 250 -4.26 5.03 6.70
CA GLU A 250 -4.91 5.94 5.76
C GLU A 250 -4.13 7.25 5.59
N THR A 251 -3.39 7.70 6.61
CA THR A 251 -2.56 8.92 6.54
C THR A 251 -1.43 8.80 5.51
N VAL A 252 -0.89 7.59 5.33
CA VAL A 252 0.20 7.28 4.39
C VAL A 252 -0.27 6.67 3.07
N CYS A 253 -1.57 6.60 2.83
CA CYS A 253 -2.12 5.94 1.64
C CYS A 253 -1.57 6.61 0.37
N SER A 254 -1.09 5.84 -0.60
CA SER A 254 -0.54 6.39 -1.83
C SER A 254 -1.53 7.27 -2.62
N ILE A 255 -2.84 7.00 -2.48
CA ILE A 255 -3.91 7.77 -3.12
C ILE A 255 -4.10 9.15 -2.46
N SER A 256 -3.80 9.29 -1.16
CA SER A 256 -4.00 10.57 -0.46
C SER A 256 -3.04 11.67 -0.92
N LEU A 257 -2.01 11.33 -1.69
CA LEU A 257 -1.13 12.31 -2.35
C LEU A 257 -1.84 13.12 -3.43
N ARG A 258 -2.95 12.60 -3.99
CA ARG A 258 -3.71 13.25 -5.06
C ARG A 258 -5.20 13.40 -4.75
N GLY A 259 -5.74 12.64 -3.80
CA GLY A 259 -7.15 12.60 -3.48
C GLY A 259 -7.42 12.15 -2.05
N GLU A 260 -8.53 11.45 -1.84
CA GLU A 260 -8.90 10.92 -0.54
C GLU A 260 -8.34 9.50 -0.35
N PRO A 261 -7.82 9.15 0.84
CA PRO A 261 -7.27 7.82 1.08
C PRO A 261 -8.34 6.73 0.92
N VAL A 262 -7.90 5.50 0.65
CA VAL A 262 -8.77 4.33 0.77
C VAL A 262 -9.33 4.26 2.20
N ALA A 263 -10.62 3.98 2.35
CA ALA A 263 -11.30 3.88 3.64
C ALA A 263 -10.99 2.54 4.35
N ILE A 264 -9.70 2.28 4.59
CA ILE A 264 -9.15 1.02 5.10
C ILE A 264 -9.84 0.57 6.39
N ARG A 265 -10.05 1.50 7.34
CA ARG A 265 -10.73 1.21 8.61
C ARG A 265 -12.16 0.71 8.36
N TRP A 266 -12.87 1.31 7.42
CA TRP A 266 -14.26 1.02 7.14
C TRP A 266 -14.44 -0.25 6.29
N LEU A 267 -13.51 -0.53 5.38
CA LEU A 267 -13.43 -1.83 4.69
C LEU A 267 -13.21 -2.98 5.68
N LYS A 268 -12.34 -2.76 6.68
CA LYS A 268 -12.14 -3.73 7.78
C LYS A 268 -13.42 -3.99 8.56
N ARG A 269 -14.14 -2.93 8.95
CA ARG A 269 -15.45 -3.06 9.61
C ARG A 269 -16.43 -3.83 8.73
N TYR A 270 -16.53 -3.47 7.45
CA TYR A 270 -17.45 -4.12 6.51
C TYR A 270 -17.23 -5.63 6.43
N ALA A 271 -15.97 -6.07 6.28
CA ALA A 271 -15.65 -7.49 6.17
C ALA A 271 -16.06 -8.27 7.42
N VAL A 272 -15.76 -7.73 8.62
CA VAL A 272 -16.11 -8.39 9.89
C VAL A 272 -17.62 -8.37 10.12
N ASP A 273 -18.29 -7.23 9.92
CA ASP A 273 -19.73 -7.08 10.15
C ASP A 273 -20.55 -7.93 9.17
N SER A 274 -20.10 -8.09 7.93
CA SER A 274 -20.86 -8.77 6.87
C SER A 274 -20.61 -10.27 6.79
N LEU A 275 -19.59 -10.80 7.46
CA LEU A 275 -19.33 -12.25 7.47
C LEU A 275 -20.39 -12.98 8.32
N PRO A 276 -21.06 -14.02 7.79
CA PRO A 276 -22.00 -14.83 8.55
C PRO A 276 -21.36 -15.44 9.81
N GLU A 277 -22.16 -15.59 10.85
CA GLU A 277 -21.68 -16.00 12.18
C GLU A 277 -21.07 -17.41 12.20
N ASP A 278 -21.61 -18.34 11.40
CA ASP A 278 -21.09 -19.69 11.27
C ASP A 278 -19.72 -19.74 10.57
N GLU A 279 -19.50 -18.89 9.57
CA GLU A 279 -18.21 -18.72 8.90
C GLU A 279 -17.19 -17.99 9.78
N TYR A 280 -17.63 -16.93 10.46
CA TYR A 280 -16.80 -16.17 11.40
C TYR A 280 -16.23 -17.08 12.48
N ARG A 281 -17.06 -17.94 13.09
CA ARG A 281 -16.60 -18.94 14.08
C ARG A 281 -15.59 -19.94 13.54
N GLN A 282 -15.48 -20.14 12.23
CA GLN A 282 -14.49 -21.05 11.65
C GLN A 282 -13.09 -20.44 11.55
N ILE A 283 -12.96 -19.09 11.56
CA ILE A 283 -11.68 -18.40 11.36
C ILE A 283 -10.63 -18.82 12.40
N LEU A 284 -11.06 -19.00 13.66
CA LEU A 284 -10.18 -19.39 14.76
C LEU A 284 -10.21 -20.89 15.09
N LYS A 285 -10.91 -21.72 14.31
CA LYS A 285 -10.86 -23.18 14.45
C LYS A 285 -9.55 -23.71 13.87
N LYS A 286 -8.49 -23.63 14.66
CA LYS A 286 -7.16 -24.14 14.32
C LYS A 286 -6.79 -25.26 15.27
N GLU A 287 -6.05 -26.25 14.78
CA GLU A 287 -5.46 -27.28 15.65
C GLU A 287 -4.36 -26.64 16.48
N ILE A 288 -4.57 -26.59 17.80
CA ILE A 288 -3.64 -26.01 18.76
C ILE A 288 -2.94 -27.16 19.49
N VAL A 289 -1.61 -27.23 19.36
CA VAL A 289 -0.80 -28.21 20.08
C VAL A 289 -0.60 -27.73 21.53
N PRO A 290 -1.13 -28.43 22.54
CA PRO A 290 -1.06 -27.97 23.93
C PRO A 290 0.37 -28.09 24.48
N LYS A 291 0.82 -27.05 25.20
CA LYS A 291 2.13 -27.02 25.87
C LYS A 291 2.09 -27.44 27.35
N ASN A 292 0.91 -27.73 27.90
CA ASN A 292 0.71 -28.07 29.31
C ASN A 292 1.32 -27.04 30.29
N LYS A 293 1.27 -25.77 29.91
CA LYS A 293 1.77 -24.62 30.67
C LYS A 293 0.65 -23.60 30.83
N ARG A 294 0.56 -22.99 32.00
CA ARG A 294 -0.53 -22.08 32.38
C ARG A 294 -0.04 -20.65 32.47
N VAL A 295 -0.77 -19.72 31.87
CA VAL A 295 -0.46 -18.29 31.91
C VAL A 295 -1.66 -17.51 32.47
N ALA A 296 -1.40 -16.65 33.45
CA ALA A 296 -2.39 -15.70 33.94
C ALA A 296 -2.25 -14.37 33.20
N VAL A 297 -3.36 -13.80 32.76
CA VAL A 297 -3.43 -12.47 32.15
C VAL A 297 -4.25 -11.58 33.08
N VAL A 298 -3.69 -10.47 33.53
CA VAL A 298 -4.36 -9.51 34.43
C VAL A 298 -4.95 -8.38 33.60
N GLY A 299 -6.27 -8.32 33.53
CA GLY A 299 -7.04 -7.34 32.75
C GLY A 299 -7.48 -7.89 31.39
N SER A 300 -8.71 -7.55 31.00
CA SER A 300 -9.33 -7.94 29.73
C SER A 300 -9.47 -6.76 28.76
N GLY A 301 -8.59 -5.76 28.88
CA GLY A 301 -8.46 -4.68 27.90
C GLY A 301 -7.83 -5.16 26.58
N PRO A 302 -7.62 -4.26 25.61
CA PRO A 302 -7.03 -4.61 24.31
C PRO A 302 -5.71 -5.39 24.43
N ALA A 303 -4.83 -4.95 25.35
CA ALA A 303 -3.53 -5.58 25.58
C ALA A 303 -3.66 -6.99 26.15
N GLY A 304 -4.51 -7.18 27.17
CA GLY A 304 -4.74 -8.49 27.78
C GLY A 304 -5.41 -9.48 26.84
N LEU A 305 -6.43 -9.04 26.09
CA LEU A 305 -7.09 -9.87 25.07
C LEU A 305 -6.11 -10.25 23.95
N ALA A 306 -5.25 -9.33 23.51
CA ALA A 306 -4.23 -9.64 22.50
C ALA A 306 -3.17 -10.63 23.03
N ALA A 307 -2.69 -10.43 24.26
CA ALA A 307 -1.77 -11.37 24.88
C ALA A 307 -2.40 -12.76 25.03
N ALA A 308 -3.63 -12.84 25.52
CA ALA A 308 -4.37 -14.08 25.66
C ALA A 308 -4.57 -14.79 24.32
N TYR A 309 -4.96 -14.05 23.28
CA TYR A 309 -5.11 -14.57 21.92
C TYR A 309 -3.83 -15.27 21.41
N TYR A 310 -2.70 -14.58 21.42
CA TYR A 310 -1.45 -15.13 20.91
C TYR A 310 -0.91 -16.28 21.79
N LEU A 311 -1.08 -16.19 23.12
CA LEU A 311 -0.69 -17.27 24.03
C LEU A 311 -1.55 -18.53 23.83
N SER A 312 -2.85 -18.39 23.64
CA SER A 312 -3.75 -19.50 23.33
C SER A 312 -3.39 -20.16 22.00
N LEU A 313 -3.14 -19.38 20.94
CA LEU A 313 -2.67 -19.92 19.65
C LEU A 313 -1.32 -20.64 19.77
N ALA A 314 -0.45 -20.19 20.67
CA ALA A 314 0.84 -20.83 20.94
C ALA A 314 0.74 -22.09 21.84
N GLY A 315 -0.47 -22.50 22.24
CA GLY A 315 -0.73 -23.73 22.98
C GLY A 315 -0.73 -23.61 24.51
N TYR A 316 -0.71 -22.40 25.06
CA TYR A 316 -0.77 -22.18 26.51
C TYR A 316 -2.21 -22.19 27.02
N GLN A 317 -2.41 -22.70 28.25
CA GLN A 317 -3.68 -22.58 28.96
C GLN A 317 -3.76 -21.20 29.61
N VAL A 318 -4.65 -20.34 29.12
CA VAL A 318 -4.75 -18.95 29.55
C VAL A 318 -5.95 -18.75 30.47
N THR A 319 -5.73 -18.12 31.62
CA THR A 319 -6.80 -17.57 32.47
C THR A 319 -6.68 -16.04 32.51
N ILE A 320 -7.73 -15.34 32.11
CA ILE A 320 -7.84 -13.88 32.20
C ILE A 320 -8.56 -13.51 33.49
N PHE A 321 -7.99 -12.58 34.26
CA PHE A 321 -8.58 -12.02 35.47
C PHE A 321 -8.99 -10.57 35.23
N GLU A 322 -10.27 -10.26 35.28
CA GLU A 322 -10.82 -8.94 35.05
C GLU A 322 -11.53 -8.42 36.30
N ALA A 323 -11.25 -7.17 36.68
CA ALA A 323 -11.83 -6.55 37.87
C ALA A 323 -13.30 -6.15 37.68
N LEU A 324 -13.71 -5.86 36.44
CA LEU A 324 -15.07 -5.48 36.08
C LEU A 324 -15.98 -6.71 35.90
N SER A 325 -17.29 -6.46 35.84
CA SER A 325 -18.31 -7.46 35.57
C SER A 325 -18.42 -7.88 34.09
N GLN A 326 -17.66 -7.24 33.21
CA GLN A 326 -17.62 -7.51 31.78
C GLN A 326 -16.21 -7.29 31.22
N ALA A 327 -15.90 -8.00 30.14
CA ALA A 327 -14.62 -7.86 29.45
C ALA A 327 -14.58 -6.66 28.48
N GLY A 328 -13.36 -6.23 28.13
CA GLY A 328 -13.10 -5.20 27.12
C GLY A 328 -12.33 -3.98 27.64
N GLY A 329 -12.14 -3.85 28.96
CA GLY A 329 -11.41 -2.75 29.59
C GLY A 329 -11.90 -1.37 29.11
N MET A 330 -10.99 -0.49 28.70
CA MET A 330 -11.34 0.86 28.21
C MET A 330 -12.19 0.86 26.93
N MET A 331 -12.18 -0.21 26.12
CA MET A 331 -13.10 -0.31 24.99
C MET A 331 -14.55 -0.44 25.46
N ARG A 332 -14.78 -1.09 26.60
CA ARG A 332 -16.10 -1.27 27.20
C ARG A 332 -16.56 -0.02 27.95
N VAL A 333 -15.72 0.48 28.84
CA VAL A 333 -16.14 1.53 29.79
C VAL A 333 -15.86 2.94 29.31
N GLY A 334 -14.98 3.10 28.32
CA GLY A 334 -14.56 4.40 27.80
C GLY A 334 -15.15 4.74 26.44
N ALA A 335 -15.21 3.79 25.51
CA ALA A 335 -15.71 4.05 24.17
C ALA A 335 -17.25 4.17 24.18
N PRO A 336 -17.83 5.27 23.70
CA PRO A 336 -19.29 5.40 23.65
C PRO A 336 -19.92 4.42 22.64
N ALA A 337 -21.11 3.91 22.95
CA ALA A 337 -21.84 2.95 22.11
C ALA A 337 -22.12 3.46 20.69
N TYR A 338 -22.28 4.79 20.49
CA TYR A 338 -22.47 5.38 19.16
C TYR A 338 -21.21 5.31 18.27
N ARG A 339 -20.05 4.98 18.84
CA ARG A 339 -18.77 4.81 18.16
C ARG A 339 -18.30 3.35 18.17
N LEU A 340 -18.54 2.63 19.27
CA LEU A 340 -18.26 1.20 19.40
C LEU A 340 -19.44 0.53 20.10
N PRO A 341 -20.40 -0.04 19.34
CA PRO A 341 -21.55 -0.73 19.92
C PRO A 341 -21.13 -1.92 20.78
N ASP A 342 -21.79 -2.11 21.93
CA ASP A 342 -21.43 -3.17 22.86
C ASP A 342 -21.47 -4.56 22.23
N GLN A 343 -22.50 -4.83 21.41
CA GLN A 343 -22.67 -6.10 20.70
C GLN A 343 -21.55 -6.38 19.70
N ALA A 344 -21.00 -5.33 19.06
CA ALA A 344 -19.89 -5.47 18.14
C ALA A 344 -18.60 -5.81 18.89
N LEU A 345 -18.40 -5.21 20.08
CA LEU A 345 -17.28 -5.53 20.95
C LEU A 345 -17.41 -6.94 21.55
N ASP A 346 -18.61 -7.32 21.98
CA ASP A 346 -18.90 -8.67 22.49
C ASP A 346 -18.57 -9.73 21.43
N ARG A 347 -18.97 -9.50 20.17
CA ARG A 347 -18.66 -10.41 19.07
C ARG A 347 -17.17 -10.67 18.89
N ASP A 348 -16.35 -9.62 18.91
CA ASP A 348 -14.88 -9.75 18.83
C ASP A 348 -14.32 -10.51 20.06
N ILE A 349 -14.76 -10.15 21.27
CA ILE A 349 -14.30 -10.77 22.52
C ILE A 349 -14.68 -12.25 22.56
N ASP A 350 -15.93 -12.59 22.29
CA ASP A 350 -16.43 -13.96 22.29
C ASP A 350 -15.68 -14.83 21.28
N HIS A 351 -15.33 -14.26 20.12
CA HIS A 351 -14.53 -14.97 19.15
C HIS A 351 -13.12 -15.26 19.66
N VAL A 352 -12.46 -14.30 20.31
CA VAL A 352 -11.16 -14.53 20.97
C VAL A 352 -11.30 -15.58 22.09
N LEU A 353 -12.33 -15.49 22.93
CA LEU A 353 -12.59 -16.44 24.02
C LEU A 353 -12.85 -17.87 23.50
N SER A 354 -13.36 -18.02 22.27
CA SER A 354 -13.64 -19.32 21.65
C SER A 354 -12.41 -20.21 21.46
N LEU A 355 -11.19 -19.66 21.63
CA LEU A 355 -9.94 -20.40 21.71
C LEU A 355 -9.78 -21.23 23.01
N GLY A 356 -10.76 -21.22 23.91
CA GLY A 356 -10.79 -22.06 25.11
C GLY A 356 -10.10 -21.45 26.33
N MET A 357 -9.93 -20.13 26.36
CA MET A 357 -9.39 -19.41 27.52
C MET A 357 -10.45 -19.24 28.61
N GLU A 358 -10.02 -19.28 29.87
CA GLU A 358 -10.89 -19.06 31.03
C GLU A 358 -10.96 -17.57 31.36
N LEU A 359 -12.16 -17.00 31.45
CA LEU A 359 -12.37 -15.61 31.84
C LEU A 359 -12.97 -15.53 33.25
N ARG A 360 -12.26 -14.88 34.17
CA ARG A 360 -12.70 -14.62 35.56
C ARG A 360 -12.99 -13.14 35.76
N LEU A 361 -14.26 -12.80 35.65
CA LEU A 361 -14.78 -11.45 35.90
C LEU A 361 -14.87 -11.17 37.41
N ASN A 362 -15.09 -9.91 37.78
CA ASN A 362 -15.21 -9.44 39.17
C ASN A 362 -14.05 -9.86 40.08
N THR A 363 -12.83 -9.99 39.52
CA THR A 363 -11.64 -10.43 40.23
C THR A 363 -10.53 -9.40 40.10
N ARG A 364 -10.37 -8.55 41.11
CA ARG A 364 -9.32 -7.55 41.16
C ARG A 364 -8.04 -8.13 41.76
N VAL A 365 -7.06 -8.38 40.89
CA VAL A 365 -5.71 -8.76 41.32
C VAL A 365 -5.09 -7.65 42.18
N GLY A 366 -4.52 -8.03 43.32
CA GLY A 366 -4.03 -7.14 44.36
C GLY A 366 -5.04 -6.85 45.49
N LYS A 367 -6.33 -7.15 45.30
CA LYS A 367 -7.34 -7.10 46.38
C LYS A 367 -7.97 -8.46 46.64
N ASP A 368 -8.56 -9.07 45.62
CA ASP A 368 -9.30 -10.33 45.75
C ASP A 368 -8.37 -11.55 45.64
N ILE A 369 -7.31 -11.43 44.83
CA ILE A 369 -6.24 -12.43 44.68
C ILE A 369 -4.90 -11.70 44.68
N ALA A 370 -3.94 -12.16 45.50
CA ALA A 370 -2.62 -11.57 45.55
C ALA A 370 -1.79 -11.93 44.29
N LEU A 371 -1.03 -10.97 43.75
CA LEU A 371 -0.14 -11.24 42.61
C LEU A 371 0.88 -12.35 42.90
N ALA A 372 1.36 -12.44 44.14
CA ALA A 372 2.27 -13.49 44.58
C ALA A 372 1.64 -14.90 44.50
N GLU A 373 0.32 -15.01 44.66
CA GLU A 373 -0.40 -16.27 44.51
C GLU A 373 -0.48 -16.68 43.04
N LEU A 374 -0.75 -15.73 42.14
CA LEU A 374 -0.74 -15.99 40.69
C LEU A 374 0.65 -16.47 40.22
N LYS A 375 1.72 -15.82 40.68
CA LYS A 375 3.11 -16.25 40.37
C LYS A 375 3.46 -17.66 40.87
N LYS A 376 2.77 -18.16 41.89
CA LYS A 376 2.94 -19.54 42.39
C LYS A 376 2.11 -20.55 41.60
N LYS A 377 0.91 -20.15 41.14
CA LYS A 377 -0.05 -21.04 40.46
C LYS A 377 0.20 -21.13 38.95
N TYR A 378 0.70 -20.09 38.32
CA TYR A 378 0.89 -20.01 36.87
C TYR A 378 2.37 -19.97 36.52
N ASP A 379 2.74 -20.51 35.35
CA ASP A 379 4.12 -20.50 34.86
C ASP A 379 4.57 -19.10 34.44
N ALA A 380 3.63 -18.24 34.03
CA ALA A 380 3.87 -16.85 33.71
C ALA A 380 2.65 -15.97 34.05
N VAL A 381 2.89 -14.68 34.23
CA VAL A 381 1.84 -13.67 34.46
C VAL A 381 2.10 -12.49 33.54
N TYR A 382 1.09 -12.10 32.75
CA TYR A 382 1.05 -10.87 31.98
C TYR A 382 0.19 -9.84 32.71
N ILE A 383 0.64 -8.57 32.76
CA ILE A 383 -0.05 -7.45 33.40
C ILE A 383 -0.20 -6.34 32.38
#